data_AF-A0A973J644-F1
#
_entry.id   AF-A0A973J644-F1
#
_cell.length_a   1.000
_cell.length_b   1.000
_cell.length_c   1.000
_cell.angle_alpha   90.00
_cell.angle_beta   90.00
_cell.angle_gamma   90.00
#
_symmetry.space_group_name_H-M   'P 1'
#
loop_
_entity.id
_entity.type
_entity.pdbx_description
1 polymer ?
#
loop_
_entity_poly.entity_id
_entity_poly.type
_entity_poly.pdbx_seq_one_letter_code
_entity_poly.pdbx_strand_id
1 'polypeptide(L)'
;MNTSVLRKLLQGIQEGKTDIETGLNRLRHLPFEDVSYAHIDHHRQLRHGMPEVIYCEGKTLEQVVGITKRMLKAGSDVLATRATEAVYRAIKKLDRRAVYHKASRAIVIQHKEKKLTKGLVLVLTAGTSDIPVAEEAAVTAEMLGS
;
A
#
# COMPACT_ATOMS: atom_id res chain seq x y z
N MET A 1 14.67 -4.58 -0.05
CA MET A 1 15.11 -5.92 0.37
C MET A 1 16.63 -5.92 0.57
N ASN A 2 17.12 -6.12 1.80
CA ASN A 2 18.55 -6.25 2.06
C ASN A 2 19.01 -7.68 1.74
N THR A 3 19.60 -7.86 0.55
CA THR A 3 19.95 -9.17 -0.03
C THR A 3 20.96 -9.95 0.82
N SER A 4 21.82 -9.25 1.59
CA SER A 4 22.82 -9.88 2.46
C SER A 4 22.21 -10.59 3.66
N VAL A 5 21.19 -9.98 4.27
CA VAL A 5 20.48 -10.51 5.44
C VAL A 5 19.62 -11.70 5.04
N LEU A 6 18.92 -11.60 3.90
CA LEU A 6 18.09 -12.69 3.38
C LEU A 6 18.92 -13.91 3.00
N ARG A 7 20.07 -13.70 2.33
CA ARG A 7 20.99 -14.79 1.98
C ARG A 7 21.50 -15.51 3.23
N LYS A 8 21.88 -14.77 4.28
CA LYS A 8 22.29 -15.35 5.57
C LYS A 8 21.19 -16.19 6.22
N LEU A 9 19.95 -15.72 6.18
CA LEU A 9 18.81 -16.45 6.73
C LEU A 9 18.56 -17.76 5.96
N LEU A 10 18.58 -17.70 4.63
CA LEU A 10 18.38 -18.87 3.76
C LEU A 10 19.54 -19.89 3.90
N GLN A 11 20.79 -19.43 4.00
CA GLN A 11 21.93 -20.29 4.30
C GLN A 11 21.82 -20.92 5.69
N GLY A 12 21.37 -20.18 6.70
CA GLY A 12 21.12 -20.73 8.03
C GLY A 12 20.08 -21.84 8.04
N ILE A 13 19.04 -21.75 7.20
CA ILE A 13 18.03 -22.81 7.02
C ILE A 13 18.64 -24.00 6.28
N GLN A 14 19.36 -23.77 5.17
CA GLN A 14 20.02 -24.83 4.40
C GLN A 14 21.03 -25.63 5.24
N GLU A 15 21.76 -24.95 6.11
CA GLU A 15 22.76 -25.54 7.01
C GLU A 15 22.14 -26.16 8.28
N GLY A 16 20.82 -26.11 8.46
CA GLY A 16 20.13 -26.62 9.65
C GLY A 16 20.36 -25.82 10.93
N LYS A 17 20.99 -24.64 10.85
CA LYS A 17 21.26 -23.73 11.98
C LYS A 17 20.04 -22.90 12.39
N THR A 18 19.02 -22.87 11.55
CA THR A 18 17.74 -22.19 11.80
C THR A 18 16.65 -23.08 11.26
N ASP A 19 15.70 -23.47 12.11
CA ASP A 19 14.55 -24.24 11.65
C ASP A 19 13.63 -23.38 10.78
N ILE A 20 12.80 -24.05 9.98
CA ILE A 20 11.92 -23.38 9.02
C ILE A 20 10.92 -22.44 9.73
N GLU A 21 10.40 -22.79 10.91
CA GLU A 21 9.43 -21.95 11.63
C GLU A 21 10.09 -20.67 12.17
N THR A 22 11.31 -20.76 12.70
CA THR A 22 12.11 -19.60 13.10
C THR A 22 12.49 -18.73 11.90
N GLY A 23 12.82 -19.36 10.76
CA GLY A 23 13.05 -18.69 9.50
C GLY A 23 11.83 -17.90 9.02
N LEU A 24 10.65 -18.54 9.03
CA LEU A 24 9.38 -17.94 8.68
C LEU A 24 9.02 -16.80 9.62
N ASN A 25 9.20 -16.93 10.93
CA ASN A 25 8.99 -15.85 11.90
C ASN A 25 9.92 -14.66 11.63
N ARG A 26 11.21 -14.88 11.35
CA ARG A 26 12.12 -13.79 10.96
C ARG A 26 11.70 -13.11 9.65
N LEU A 27 11.25 -13.88 8.67
CA LEU A 27 10.71 -13.34 7.41
C LEU A 27 9.41 -12.54 7.61
N ARG A 28 8.60 -12.88 8.62
CA ARG A 28 7.40 -12.10 9.00
C ARG A 28 7.76 -10.71 9.56
N HIS A 29 8.96 -10.53 10.14
CA HIS A 29 9.42 -9.28 10.76
C HIS A 29 10.44 -8.48 9.93
N LEU A 30 10.98 -9.06 8.85
CA LEU A 30 11.84 -8.39 7.86
C LEU A 30 11.17 -7.51 6.77
N PRO A 31 9.83 -7.37 6.65
CA PRO A 31 9.23 -6.69 5.49
C PRO A 31 9.01 -5.19 5.68
N PHE A 32 9.27 -4.69 6.88
CA PHE A 32 9.02 -3.31 7.20
C PHE A 32 10.21 -2.44 6.83
N GLU A 33 9.95 -1.32 6.17
CA GLU A 33 10.93 -0.27 6.00
C GLU A 33 10.64 0.84 7.00
N ASP A 34 11.52 0.95 8.00
CA ASP A 34 11.55 2.07 8.93
C ASP A 34 12.12 3.32 8.24
N VAL A 35 11.31 4.36 8.19
CA VAL A 35 11.76 5.73 7.96
C VAL A 35 11.41 6.55 9.18
N SER A 36 12.10 7.68 9.37
CA SER A 36 11.93 8.54 10.56
C SER A 36 10.48 9.01 10.84
N TYR A 37 9.57 8.82 9.89
CA TYR A 37 8.18 9.26 9.95
C TYR A 37 7.14 8.16 9.62
N ALA A 38 7.56 6.91 9.33
CA ALA A 38 6.64 5.83 8.97
C ALA A 38 7.30 4.45 9.05
N HIS A 39 6.48 3.44 9.33
CA HIS A 39 6.85 2.03 9.25
C HIS A 39 6.08 1.43 8.06
N ILE A 40 6.75 1.21 6.93
CA ILE A 40 6.08 0.79 5.69
C ILE A 40 6.06 -0.73 5.61
N ASP A 41 4.89 -1.36 5.67
CA ASP A 41 4.74 -2.82 5.49
C ASP A 41 4.67 -3.20 4.02
N HIS A 42 5.81 -3.62 3.46
CA HIS A 42 5.87 -4.07 2.06
C HIS A 42 5.22 -5.45 1.83
N HIS A 43 4.94 -6.22 2.88
CA HIS A 43 4.36 -7.57 2.77
C HIS A 43 2.85 -7.62 3.00
N ARG A 44 2.21 -6.50 3.36
CA ARG A 44 0.76 -6.46 3.58
C ARG A 44 -0.01 -7.05 2.39
N GLN A 45 0.43 -6.77 1.17
CA GLN A 45 -0.17 -7.30 -0.05
C GLN A 45 -0.07 -8.83 -0.13
N LEU A 46 1.04 -9.42 0.29
CA LEU A 46 1.23 -10.87 0.31
C LEU A 46 0.36 -11.54 1.39
N ARG A 47 0.23 -10.90 2.56
CA ARG A 47 -0.53 -11.48 3.69
C ARG A 47 -2.04 -11.30 3.58
N HIS A 48 -2.48 -10.18 3.02
CA HIS A 48 -3.88 -9.75 3.06
C HIS A 48 -4.47 -9.43 1.68
N GLY A 49 -3.70 -9.58 0.60
CA GLY A 49 -4.16 -9.24 -0.76
C GLY A 49 -4.26 -7.74 -1.05
N MET A 50 -3.91 -6.88 -0.07
CA MET A 50 -3.97 -5.41 -0.17
C MET A 50 -2.63 -4.78 0.20
N PRO A 51 -2.09 -3.83 -0.57
CA PRO A 51 -0.91 -3.08 -0.17
C PRO A 51 -1.17 -2.22 1.08
N GLU A 52 -0.11 -1.67 1.66
CA GLU A 52 -0.24 -0.66 2.70
C GLU A 52 -1.00 0.57 2.19
N VAL A 53 -1.81 1.19 3.04
CA VAL A 53 -2.58 2.40 2.70
C VAL A 53 -1.94 3.62 3.32
N ILE A 54 -1.71 4.66 2.52
CA ILE A 54 -1.15 5.92 3.00
C ILE A 54 -2.28 6.84 3.46
N TYR A 55 -2.53 6.89 4.77
CA TYR A 55 -3.38 7.94 5.35
C TYR A 55 -2.67 9.30 5.26
N CYS A 56 -3.15 10.23 4.42
CA CYS A 56 -2.46 11.50 4.17
C CYS A 56 -2.75 12.61 5.18
N GLU A 57 -3.91 12.57 5.83
CA GLU A 57 -4.33 13.63 6.75
C GLU A 57 -3.39 13.68 7.98
N GLY A 58 -2.91 14.87 8.32
CA GLY A 58 -1.92 15.09 9.37
C GLY A 58 -0.46 14.82 8.97
N LYS A 59 -0.18 14.32 7.76
CA LYS A 59 1.20 14.14 7.24
C LYS A 59 1.66 15.33 6.40
N THR A 60 2.97 15.60 6.42
CA THR A 60 3.55 16.58 5.50
C THR A 60 3.63 16.02 4.07
N LEU A 61 3.75 16.91 3.08
CA LEU A 61 3.86 16.53 1.69
C LEU A 61 5.09 15.63 1.45
N GLU A 62 6.22 15.96 2.08
CA GLU A 62 7.49 15.24 1.98
C GLU A 62 7.37 13.82 2.53
N GLN A 63 6.66 13.65 3.65
CA GLN A 63 6.41 12.34 4.24
C GLN A 63 5.58 11.46 3.29
N VAL A 64 4.48 11.98 2.75
CA VAL A 64 3.61 11.24 1.83
C VAL A 64 4.35 10.86 0.54
N VAL A 65 5.09 11.80 -0.06
CA VAL A 65 5.94 11.56 -1.23
C VAL A 65 7.02 10.52 -0.93
N GLY A 66 7.65 10.61 0.25
CA GLY A 66 8.69 9.70 0.69
C GLY A 66 8.20 8.27 0.90
N ILE A 67 7.00 8.08 1.45
CA ILE A 67 6.34 6.78 1.59
C ILE A 67 5.98 6.24 0.20
N THR A 68 5.31 7.05 -0.62
CA THR A 68 4.87 6.67 -1.98
C THR A 68 6.05 6.19 -2.83
N LYS A 69 7.17 6.93 -2.84
CA LYS A 69 8.36 6.56 -3.60
C LYS A 69 8.92 5.18 -3.19
N ARG A 70 8.86 4.83 -1.90
CA ARG A 70 9.35 3.56 -1.38
C ARG A 70 8.44 2.40 -1.75
N MET A 71 7.13 2.57 -1.59
CA MET A 71 6.14 1.59 -2.01
C MET A 71 6.25 1.29 -3.52
N LEU A 72 6.36 2.33 -4.35
CA LEU A 72 6.56 2.16 -5.80
C LEU A 72 7.87 1.45 -6.13
N LYS A 73 8.97 1.76 -5.42
CA LYS A 73 10.26 1.07 -5.60
C LYS A 73 10.19 -0.41 -5.20
N ALA A 74 9.34 -0.76 -4.23
CA ALA A 74 9.05 -2.14 -3.86
C ALA A 74 8.10 -2.85 -4.84
N GLY A 75 7.56 -2.12 -5.83
CA GLY A 75 6.63 -2.65 -6.82
C GLY A 75 5.19 -2.83 -6.31
N SER A 76 4.85 -2.19 -5.17
CA SER A 76 3.51 -2.23 -4.60
C SER A 76 2.58 -1.26 -5.31
N ASP A 77 1.31 -1.65 -5.46
CA ASP A 77 0.25 -0.68 -5.75
C ASP A 77 0.14 0.32 -4.58
N VAL A 78 -0.35 1.53 -4.85
CA VAL A 78 -0.48 2.59 -3.85
C VAL A 78 -1.93 3.04 -3.76
N LEU A 79 -2.47 3.00 -2.53
CA LEU A 79 -3.69 3.70 -2.15
C LEU A 79 -3.31 4.79 -1.15
N ALA A 80 -3.60 6.04 -1.46
CA ALA A 80 -3.45 7.15 -0.53
C ALA A 80 -4.81 7.80 -0.29
N THR A 81 -5.25 7.86 0.97
CA THR A 81 -6.59 8.37 1.33
C THR A 81 -6.51 9.74 1.95
N ARG A 82 -7.62 10.49 1.86
CA ARG A 82 -7.76 11.87 2.37
C ARG A 82 -6.68 12.83 1.85
N ALA A 83 -6.21 12.60 0.63
CA ALA A 83 -5.18 13.40 0.00
C ALA A 83 -5.71 14.77 -0.47
N THR A 84 -4.87 15.79 -0.35
CA THR A 84 -5.13 17.09 -0.99
C THR A 84 -4.71 17.05 -2.46
N GLU A 85 -5.18 18.00 -3.28
CA GLU A 85 -4.72 18.13 -4.66
C GLU A 85 -3.20 18.34 -4.75
N ALA A 86 -2.58 19.00 -3.76
CA ALA A 86 -1.14 19.19 -3.70
C ALA A 86 -0.39 17.85 -3.57
N VAL A 87 -0.89 16.96 -2.71
CA VAL A 87 -0.38 15.57 -2.59
C VAL A 87 -0.52 14.85 -3.93
N TYR A 88 -1.68 14.93 -4.58
CA TYR A 88 -1.88 14.33 -5.89
C TYR A 88 -0.88 14.84 -6.92
N ARG A 89 -0.72 16.15 -7.07
CA ARG A 89 0.22 16.73 -8.04
C ARG A 89 1.66 16.29 -7.77
N ALA A 90 2.05 16.15 -6.50
CA ALA A 90 3.37 15.64 -6.13
C ALA A 90 3.52 14.16 -6.49
N ILE A 91 2.55 13.31 -6.16
CA ILE A 91 2.56 11.88 -6.50
C ILE A 91 2.52 11.66 -8.02
N LYS A 92 1.74 12.44 -8.77
CA LYS A 92 1.63 12.38 -10.24
C LYS A 92 2.97 12.66 -10.94
N LYS A 93 3.84 13.46 -10.32
CA LYS A 93 5.22 13.68 -10.81
C LYS A 93 6.13 12.48 -10.58
N LEU A 94 5.88 11.67 -9.55
CA LEU A 94 6.62 10.43 -9.29
C LEU A 94 6.19 9.33 -10.25
N ASP A 95 4.87 9.21 -10.47
CA ASP A 95 4.30 8.19 -11.35
C ASP A 95 3.10 8.76 -12.13
N ARG A 96 3.22 8.76 -13.46
CA ARG A 96 2.18 9.27 -14.36
C ARG A 96 0.90 8.44 -14.32
N ARG A 97 0.93 7.22 -13.77
CA ARG A 97 -0.26 6.35 -13.62
C ARG A 97 -1.18 6.79 -12.48
N ALA A 98 -0.76 7.71 -11.62
CA ALA A 98 -1.58 8.16 -10.50
C ALA A 98 -2.93 8.75 -10.95
N VAL A 99 -4.03 8.23 -10.41
CA VAL A 99 -5.40 8.70 -10.63
C VAL A 99 -5.90 9.34 -9.32
N TYR A 100 -6.54 10.50 -9.41
CA TYR A 100 -7.13 11.19 -8.27
C TYR A 100 -8.65 11.13 -8.34
N HIS A 101 -9.24 10.51 -7.33
CA HIS A 101 -10.69 10.45 -7.14
C HIS A 101 -11.09 11.63 -6.27
N LYS A 102 -11.54 12.73 -6.91
CA LYS A 102 -11.76 14.02 -6.24
C LYS A 102 -12.81 13.93 -5.11
N ALA A 103 -13.86 13.14 -5.29
CA ALA A 103 -14.94 13.00 -4.32
C ALA A 103 -14.47 12.32 -3.03
N SER A 104 -13.73 11.22 -3.12
CA SER A 104 -13.15 10.51 -1.98
C SER A 104 -11.84 11.08 -1.47
N ARG A 105 -11.21 11.97 -2.24
CA ARG A 105 -9.82 12.41 -2.01
C ARG A 105 -8.82 11.24 -2.01
N ALA A 106 -9.13 10.15 -2.70
CA ALA A 106 -8.24 9.01 -2.83
C ALA A 106 -7.33 9.15 -4.05
N ILE A 107 -6.07 8.70 -3.93
CA ILE A 107 -5.12 8.57 -5.03
C ILE A 107 -4.77 7.09 -5.19
N VAL A 108 -4.89 6.59 -6.42
CA VAL A 108 -4.58 5.21 -6.76
C VAL A 108 -3.46 5.15 -7.78
N ILE A 109 -2.50 4.25 -7.55
CA ILE A 109 -1.52 3.82 -8.55
C ILE A 109 -1.55 2.30 -8.59
N GLN A 110 -1.87 1.73 -9.75
CA GLN A 110 -1.87 0.28 -9.96
C GLN A 110 -0.82 -0.11 -11.00
N HIS A 111 -0.10 -1.20 -10.73
CA HIS A 111 0.88 -1.78 -11.63
C HIS A 111 0.25 -2.77 -12.61
N LYS A 112 -0.81 -3.45 -12.21
CA LYS A 112 -1.56 -4.40 -13.04
C LYS A 112 -3.05 -4.29 -12.72
N GLU A 113 -3.89 -4.50 -13.72
CA GLU A 113 -5.31 -4.69 -13.49
C GLU A 113 -5.53 -5.94 -12.62
N LYS A 114 -6.35 -5.81 -11.58
CA LYS A 114 -6.74 -6.95 -10.76
C LYS A 114 -7.85 -7.74 -11.44
N LYS A 115 -7.85 -9.05 -11.23
CA LYS A 115 -8.97 -9.90 -11.64
C LYS A 115 -10.17 -9.55 -10.76
N LEU A 116 -11.29 -9.22 -11.41
CA LEU A 116 -12.54 -8.96 -10.74
C LEU A 116 -13.08 -10.24 -10.08
N THR A 117 -13.62 -10.09 -8.87
CA THR A 117 -14.34 -11.14 -8.17
C THR A 117 -15.75 -11.30 -8.73
N LYS A 118 -16.39 -12.46 -8.50
CA LYS A 118 -17.73 -12.75 -9.05
C LYS A 118 -18.89 -12.15 -8.20
N GLY A 119 -18.60 -11.29 -7.23
CA GLY A 119 -19.59 -10.70 -6.32
C GLY A 119 -19.96 -9.27 -6.71
N LEU A 120 -21.03 -8.74 -6.12
CA LEU A 120 -21.41 -7.33 -6.23
C LEU A 120 -21.30 -6.68 -4.86
N VAL A 121 -20.62 -5.54 -4.79
CA VAL A 121 -20.56 -4.67 -3.60
C VAL A 121 -21.35 -3.42 -3.91
N LEU A 122 -22.40 -3.17 -3.12
CA LEU A 122 -23.20 -1.95 -3.21
C LEU A 122 -22.81 -1.01 -2.07
N VAL A 123 -22.37 0.20 -2.41
CA VAL A 123 -22.09 1.27 -1.43
C VAL A 123 -23.24 2.27 -1.46
N LEU A 124 -23.88 2.48 -0.31
CA LEU A 124 -25.04 3.37 -0.15
C LEU A 124 -24.71 4.47 0.85
N THR A 125 -25.16 5.68 0.53
CA THR A 125 -25.14 6.83 1.44
C THR A 125 -26.52 7.50 1.45
N ALA A 126 -26.92 8.03 2.62
CA ALA A 126 -28.16 8.80 2.79
C ALA A 126 -27.93 10.32 2.75
N GLY A 127 -26.68 10.77 2.83
CA GLY A 127 -26.33 12.19 2.96
C GLY A 127 -25.20 12.62 2.03
N THR A 128 -25.30 13.84 1.51
CA THR A 128 -24.22 14.43 0.69
C THR A 128 -22.91 14.56 1.45
N SER A 129 -22.98 14.69 2.78
CA SER A 129 -21.82 14.74 3.67
C SER A 129 -21.06 13.41 3.76
N ASP A 130 -21.73 12.28 3.52
CA ASP A 130 -21.09 10.95 3.58
C ASP A 130 -20.51 10.52 2.23
N ILE A 131 -20.80 11.26 1.14
CA ILE A 131 -20.30 10.97 -0.21
C ILE A 131 -18.77 10.76 -0.22
N PRO A 132 -17.93 11.59 0.44
CA PRO A 132 -16.49 11.35 0.44
C PRO A 132 -16.10 10.00 1.03
N VAL A 133 -16.79 9.55 2.07
CA VAL A 133 -16.52 8.27 2.74
C VAL A 133 -17.04 7.10 1.90
N ALA A 134 -18.24 7.23 1.32
CA ALA A 134 -18.81 6.24 0.41
C ALA A 134 -17.92 6.04 -0.83
N GLU A 135 -17.47 7.13 -1.43
CA GLU A 135 -16.56 7.10 -2.59
C GLU A 135 -15.20 6.49 -2.21
N GLU A 136 -14.68 6.75 -1.01
CA GLU A 136 -13.42 6.12 -0.55
C GLU A 136 -13.60 4.60 -0.40
N ALA A 137 -14.74 4.16 0.12
CA ALA A 137 -15.08 2.74 0.22
C ALA A 137 -15.18 2.09 -1.18
N ALA A 138 -15.85 2.75 -2.13
CA ALA A 138 -15.98 2.27 -3.50
C ALA A 138 -14.62 2.12 -4.19
N VAL A 139 -13.79 3.17 -4.18
CA VAL A 139 -12.43 3.15 -4.75
C VAL A 139 -11.55 2.08 -4.10
N THR A 140 -11.68 1.89 -2.79
CA THR A 140 -10.94 0.84 -2.08
C THR A 140 -11.39 -0.55 -2.55
N ALA A 141 -12.70 -0.79 -2.68
CA ALA A 141 -13.24 -2.07 -3.15
C ALA A 141 -12.81 -2.38 -4.59
N GLU A 142 -12.90 -1.41 -5.50
CA GLU A 142 -12.43 -1.53 -6.89
C GLU A 142 -10.93 -1.86 -6.93
N MET A 143 -10.11 -1.17 -6.12
CA MET A 143 -8.69 -1.44 -6.02
C MET A 143 -8.36 -2.83 -5.46
N LEU A 144 -9.31 -3.45 -4.74
CA LEU A 144 -9.19 -4.82 -4.26
C LEU A 144 -9.71 -5.87 -5.25
N GLY A 145 -10.35 -5.43 -6.34
CA GLY A 145 -10.91 -6.30 -7.37
C GLY A 145 -12.35 -6.73 -7.09
N SER A 146 -13.10 -5.98 -6.28
CA SER A 146 -14.57 -6.11 -6.22
C SER A 146 -15.22 -5.55 -7.48
#